data_AF-M1FD04-F1
#
_entry.id   AF-M1FD04-F1
#
_cell.length_a   1.000
_cell.length_b   1.000
_cell.length_c   1.000
_cell.angle_alpha   90.00
_cell.angle_beta   90.00
_cell.angle_gamma   90.00
#
_symmetry.space_group_name_H-M   'P 1'
#
loop_
_entity.id
_entity.type
_entity.pdbx_description
1 polymer ?
#
loop_
_entity_poly.entity_id
_entity_poly.type
_entity_poly.pdbx_seq_one_letter_code
_entity_poly.pdbx_strand_id
1 'polypeptide(L)' 'MTNHPGMGLIDIAAATIPSLAFVPHAHVNYAETVLPIKDGLPKFRDIPSEAGGSGEQVLE' A
#
# COMPACT_ATOMS: atom_id res chain seq x y z
N MET A 1 -5.70 12.27 5.83
CA MET A 1 -5.50 11.22 6.84
C MET A 1 -6.76 10.40 6.89
N THR A 2 -6.66 9.09 6.98
CA THR A 2 -7.81 8.18 7.01
C THR A 2 -7.73 7.34 8.28
N ASN A 3 -8.78 7.34 9.09
CA ASN A 3 -8.82 6.55 10.31
C ASN A 3 -9.40 5.15 10.02
N HIS A 4 -8.73 4.11 10.53
CA HIS A 4 -9.15 2.72 10.45
C HIS A 4 -9.31 2.13 11.87
N PRO A 5 -10.41 2.45 12.59
CA PRO A 5 -10.58 2.04 13.98
C PRO A 5 -10.55 0.52 14.19
N GLY A 6 -11.09 -0.25 13.24
CA GLY A 6 -11.10 -1.72 13.30
C GLY A 6 -9.71 -2.35 13.17
N MET A 7 -8.74 -1.62 12.61
CA MET A 7 -7.34 -2.05 12.50
C MET A 7 -6.45 -1.39 13.57
N GLY A 8 -6.96 -0.41 14.31
CA GLY A 8 -6.15 0.40 15.24
C GLY A 8 -5.11 1.27 14.53
N LEU A 9 -5.39 1.72 13.30
CA LEU A 9 -4.44 2.43 12.44
C LEU A 9 -5.00 3.76 11.90
N ILE A 10 -4.10 4.67 11.53
CA ILE A 10 -4.42 5.89 10.79
C ILE A 10 -3.44 6.02 9.62
N ASP A 11 -3.96 6.19 8.41
CA ASP A 11 -3.14 6.47 7.24
C ASP A 11 -2.73 7.94 7.22
N ILE A 12 -1.43 8.18 7.15
CA ILE A 12 -0.82 9.50 6.97
C ILE A 12 -0.03 9.48 5.67
N ALA A 13 -0.32 10.41 4.77
CA ALA A 13 0.41 10.53 3.53
C ALA A 13 1.87 10.93 3.84
N ALA A 14 2.85 10.16 3.38
CA ALA A 14 4.26 10.39 3.70
C ALA A 14 4.71 11.83 3.37
N ALA A 15 4.20 12.40 2.28
CA ALA A 15 4.49 13.77 1.85
C ALA A 15 4.08 14.86 2.86
N THR A 16 3.20 14.56 3.83
CA THR A 16 2.82 15.53 4.88
C THR A 16 3.78 15.54 6.08
N ILE A 17 4.81 14.69 6.09
CA ILE A 17 5.81 14.64 7.16
C ILE A 17 7.18 15.03 6.57
N PRO A 18 7.58 16.32 6.64
CA PRO A 18 8.73 16.83 5.87
C PRO A 18 10.07 16.15 6.14
N SER A 19 10.27 15.64 7.36
CA SER A 19 11.51 15.00 7.80
C SER A 19 11.48 13.47 7.70
N LEU A 20 10.38 12.87 7.23
CA LEU A 20 10.28 11.42 7.12
C LEU A 20 11.09 10.93 5.92
N ALA A 21 12.11 10.12 6.19
CA ALA A 21 12.77 9.34 5.15
C ALA A 21 11.82 8.21 4.70
N PHE A 22 11.06 8.46 3.64
CA PHE A 22 10.06 7.51 3.15
C PHE A 22 10.72 6.32 2.46
N VAL A 23 10.46 5.12 2.97
CA VAL A 23 10.88 3.85 2.38
C VAL A 23 9.63 3.02 2.08
N PRO A 24 9.17 2.98 0.82
CA PRO A 24 8.01 2.18 0.45
C PRO A 24 8.32 0.68 0.54
N HIS A 25 7.31 -0.12 0.88
CA HIS A 25 7.46 -1.57 1.04
C HIS A 25 6.57 -2.40 0.12
N ALA A 26 5.42 -1.88 -0.33
CA ALA A 26 4.51 -2.57 -1.23
C ALA A 26 3.56 -1.60 -1.93
N HIS A 27 2.96 -2.06 -3.03
CA HIS A 27 1.81 -1.43 -3.68
C HIS A 27 0.55 -2.25 -3.39
N VAL A 28 -0.56 -1.57 -3.09
CA VAL A 28 -1.88 -2.20 -2.89
C VAL A 28 -2.85 -1.68 -3.93
N ASN A 29 -3.94 -2.43 -4.17
CA ASN A 29 -4.95 -2.14 -5.20
C ASN A 29 -4.35 -2.10 -6.62
N TYR A 30 -3.32 -2.91 -6.87
CA TYR A 30 -2.59 -2.90 -8.14
C TYR A 30 -3.40 -3.48 -9.30
N ALA A 31 -4.50 -4.20 -9.05
CA ALA A 31 -5.43 -4.66 -10.09
C ALA A 31 -6.05 -3.50 -10.90
N GLU A 32 -6.14 -2.32 -10.29
CA GLU A 32 -6.69 -1.10 -10.90
C GLU A 32 -5.59 -0.13 -11.36
N THR A 33 -4.34 -0.61 -11.46
CA THR A 33 -3.20 0.24 -11.81
C THR A 33 -3.35 0.84 -13.22
N VAL A 34 -3.17 2.16 -13.31
CA VAL A 34 -3.11 2.89 -14.59
C VAL A 34 -1.66 3.23 -14.96
N LEU A 35 -0.79 3.40 -13.97
CA LEU A 35 0.64 3.66 -14.13
C LEU A 35 1.44 2.52 -13.49
N PRO A 36 1.96 1.57 -14.29
CA PRO A 36 2.79 0.50 -13.78
C PRO A 36 4.11 1.05 -13.22
N ILE A 37 4.46 0.66 -11.99
CA ILE A 37 5.70 1.05 -11.31
C ILE A 37 6.64 -0.15 -11.26
N LYS A 38 7.81 -0.04 -11.90
CA LYS A 38 8.83 -1.09 -11.97
C LYS A 38 9.94 -0.86 -10.95
N ASP A 39 9.65 -1.17 -9.69
CA ASP A 39 10.54 -0.93 -8.56
C ASP A 39 10.93 -2.21 -7.80
N GLY A 40 10.50 -3.38 -8.27
CA GLY A 40 10.77 -4.67 -7.63
C GLY A 40 10.07 -4.86 -6.27
N LEU A 41 9.22 -3.92 -5.85
CA LEU A 41 8.44 -4.08 -4.62
C LEU A 41 7.22 -4.99 -4.85
N PRO A 42 6.81 -5.75 -3.82
CA PRO A 42 5.56 -6.51 -3.84
C PRO A 42 4.38 -5.66 -4.31
N LYS A 43 3.56 -6.23 -5.20
CA LYS A 43 2.34 -5.61 -5.73
C LYS A 43 1.17 -6.51 -5.41
N PHE A 44 0.24 -6.04 -4.60
CA PHE A 44 -0.97 -6.76 -4.25
C PHE A 44 -2.11 -6.38 -5.18
N ARG A 45 -2.87 -7.39 -5.62
CA ARG A 45 -4.09 -7.22 -6.43
C ARG A 45 -5.03 -6.22 -5.77
N ASP A 46 -5.34 -6.46 -4.49
CA ASP A 46 -6.05 -5.57 -3.56
C ASP A 46 -5.15 -5.25 -2.35
N ILE A 47 -5.58 -5.50 -1.11
CA ILE A 47 -4.79 -5.29 0.10
C ILE A 47 -4.29 -6.63 0.68
N PRO A 48 -3.24 -6.65 1.52
CA PRO A 48 -2.76 -7.88 2.15
C PRO A 48 -3.85 -8.61 2.96
N SER A 49 -3.70 -9.93 3.11
CA SER A 49 -4.68 -10.76 3.84
C SER A 49 -4.83 -10.36 5.32
N GLU A 50 -3.73 -9.90 5.91
CA GLU A 50 -3.62 -9.39 7.27
C GLU A 50 -4.36 -8.06 7.45
N ALA A 51 -4.59 -7.33 6.36
CA ALA A 51 -5.40 -6.13 6.31
C ALA A 51 -6.84 -6.40 5.82
N GLY A 52 -7.23 -7.66 5.62
CA GLY A 52 -8.58 -8.08 5.23
C GLY A 52 -8.82 -8.21 3.72
N GLY A 53 -7.78 -8.19 2.90
CA GLY A 53 -7.88 -8.40 1.45
C GLY A 53 -7.60 -9.84 1.01
N SER A 54 -7.41 -10.03 -0.29
CA SER A 54 -7.14 -11.36 -0.86
C SER A 54 -5.73 -11.86 -0.54
N GLY A 55 -4.76 -10.94 -0.35
CA GLY A 55 -3.34 -11.29 -0.23
C GLY A 55 -2.69 -11.75 -1.54
N GLU A 56 -3.42 -11.75 -2.66
CA GLU A 56 -2.88 -12.13 -3.96
C GLU A 56 -1.87 -11.09 -4.45
N GLN A 57 -0.67 -11.53 -4.83
CA GLN A 57 0.31 -10.68 -5.49
C GLN A 57 0.20 -10.78 -7.00
N VAL A 58 0.32 -9.64 -7.67
CA VAL A 58 0.41 -9.54 -9.13
C VAL A 58 1.88 -9.74 -9.51
N LEU A 59 2.14 -10.69 -10.41
CA LEU A 59 3.46 -10.89 -10.99
C LEU A 59 3.85 -9.68 -11.83
N GLU A 60 5.11 -9.27 -11.72
CA GLU A 60 5.69 -8.17 -12.50
C GLU A 60 5.92 -8.53 -13.97
#